data_AF-A0A0G1KSY1-F1
#
_entry.id   AF-A0A0G1KSY1-F1
#
_cell.length_a   1.000
_cell.length_b   1.000
_cell.length_c   1.000
_cell.angle_alpha   90.00
_cell.angle_beta   90.00
_cell.angle_gamma   90.00
#
_symmetry.space_group_name_H-M   'P 1'
#
loop_
_entity.id
_entity.type
_entity.pdbx_description
1 polymer ?
#
loop_
_entity_poly.entity_id
_entity_poly.type
_entity_poly.pdbx_seq_one_letter_code
_entity_poly.pdbx_strand_id
1 'polypeptide(L)'
;MGTKYASIIKNLRIKGGFSQLSMAEKLGLSRQSYMAIEQGRRELTMGEFEKISSVLGVSFEELESGESPNHDKYKQMIVAFLRMGKSITKTKLAKLVYLSDFAWFYSHLQSMSGMQYRKIKYGPVPDAYFRIIDELEEEGKIIINRKNADGKEMLIISESESNKKQKLNTISDDEAFLMKAIHKKWDGKKTAEIVNFTHNQLPYLMADDEAIISYALITQEDPHELY
;
A
#
# COMPACT_ATOMS: atom_id res chain seq x y z
N MET A 1 19.53 -3.38 16.80
CA MET A 1 18.30 -3.17 16.00
C MET A 1 18.06 -1.67 15.94
N GLY A 2 17.82 -1.11 14.75
CA GLY A 2 17.46 0.30 14.61
C GLY A 2 15.95 0.50 14.75
N THR A 3 15.51 1.72 15.07
CA THR A 3 14.08 2.05 15.13
C THR A 3 13.41 1.92 13.75
N LYS A 4 12.18 1.40 13.69
CA LYS A 4 11.44 1.15 12.43
C LYS A 4 11.28 2.42 11.57
N TYR A 5 11.06 3.56 12.23
CA TYR A 5 10.82 4.85 11.57
C TYR A 5 12.09 5.58 11.06
N ALA A 6 13.30 5.09 11.35
CA ALA A 6 14.53 5.83 11.02
C ALA A 6 14.69 6.05 9.50
N SER A 7 14.38 5.02 8.71
CA SER A 7 14.46 5.04 7.23
C SER A 7 13.44 6.00 6.63
N ILE A 8 12.17 5.92 7.06
CA ILE A 8 11.09 6.78 6.55
C ILE A 8 11.33 8.25 6.90
N ILE A 9 11.76 8.56 8.13
CA ILE A 9 12.10 9.94 8.53
C ILE A 9 13.18 10.51 7.61
N LYS A 10 14.25 9.74 7.37
CA LYS A 10 15.34 10.16 6.48
C LYS A 10 14.84 10.41 5.05
N ASN A 11 14.02 9.50 4.51
CA ASN A 11 13.49 9.60 3.16
C ASN A 11 12.56 10.81 3.00
N LEU A 12 11.62 11.01 3.94
CA LEU A 12 10.69 12.14 3.95
C LEU A 12 11.43 13.47 4.13
N ARG A 13 12.43 13.52 5.01
CA ARG A 13 13.29 14.70 5.18
C ARG A 13 13.95 15.09 3.86
N ILE A 14 14.55 14.14 3.16
CA ILE A 14 15.24 14.40 1.87
C ILE A 14 14.24 14.84 0.81
N LYS A 15 13.09 14.17 0.69
CA LYS A 15 12.01 14.56 -0.24
C LYS A 15 11.47 15.97 0.05
N GLY A 16 11.38 16.34 1.32
CA GLY A 16 11.00 17.69 1.76
C GLY A 16 12.10 18.74 1.64
N GLY A 17 13.31 18.37 1.15
CA GLY A 17 14.42 19.29 0.97
C GLY A 17 15.07 19.77 2.28
N PHE A 18 14.78 19.13 3.41
CA PHE A 18 15.31 19.54 4.71
C PHE A 18 16.71 18.98 4.97
N SER A 19 17.58 19.80 5.55
CA SER A 19 18.85 19.32 6.11
C SER A 19 18.63 18.67 7.48
N GLN A 20 19.59 17.86 7.94
CA GLN A 20 19.54 17.31 9.31
C GLN A 20 19.57 18.41 10.38
N LEU A 21 20.27 19.52 10.12
CA LEU A 21 20.31 20.66 11.03
C LEU A 21 18.94 21.34 11.12
N SER A 22 18.31 21.65 9.98
CA SER A 22 17.00 22.31 9.96
C SER A 22 15.90 21.45 10.58
N MET A 23 15.97 20.13 10.46
CA MET A 23 15.03 19.24 11.17
C MET A 23 15.29 19.24 12.67
N ALA A 24 16.56 19.17 13.08
CA ALA A 24 16.92 19.21 14.49
C ALA A 24 16.40 20.49 15.16
N GLU A 25 16.56 21.66 14.50
CA GLU A 25 16.04 22.94 14.98
C GLU A 25 14.52 22.93 15.13
N LYS A 26 13.78 22.41 14.13
CA LYS A 26 12.31 22.29 14.19
C LYS A 26 11.82 21.39 15.33
N LEU A 27 12.58 20.34 15.66
CA LEU A 27 12.24 19.41 16.74
C LEU A 27 12.70 19.92 18.12
N GLY A 28 13.58 20.93 18.16
CA GLY A 28 14.23 21.39 19.39
C GLY A 28 15.36 20.46 19.86
N LEU A 29 16.06 19.82 18.92
CA LEU A 29 17.12 18.85 19.16
C LEU A 29 18.48 19.37 18.68
N SER A 30 19.56 18.80 19.23
CA SER A 30 20.88 18.97 18.62
C SER A 30 20.97 18.19 17.31
N ARG A 31 21.82 18.66 16.38
CA ARG A 31 22.07 17.97 15.11
C ARG A 31 22.51 16.51 15.34
N GLN A 32 23.34 16.26 16.35
CA GLN A 32 23.82 14.92 16.72
C GLN A 32 22.68 14.03 17.22
N SER A 33 21.75 14.58 18.01
CA SER A 33 20.58 13.85 18.49
C SER A 33 19.66 13.46 17.33
N TYR A 34 19.41 14.38 16.39
CA TYR A 34 18.63 14.08 15.18
C TYR A 34 19.33 13.05 14.28
N MET A 35 20.65 13.16 14.11
CA MET A 35 21.43 12.16 13.38
C MET A 35 21.33 10.75 14.00
N ALA A 36 21.30 10.65 15.33
CA ALA A 36 21.14 9.38 16.02
C ALA A 36 19.74 8.77 15.78
N ILE A 37 18.69 9.60 15.67
CA ILE A 37 17.34 9.15 15.28
C ILE A 37 17.35 8.56 13.86
N GLU A 38 17.92 9.26 12.87
CA GLU A 38 17.96 8.75 11.48
C GLU A 38 18.84 7.50 11.29
N GLN A 39 19.71 7.22 12.27
CA GLN A 39 20.53 6.01 12.31
C GLN A 39 19.87 4.89 13.13
N GLY A 40 18.69 5.13 13.70
CA GLY A 40 17.98 4.20 14.57
C GLY A 40 18.69 3.94 15.89
N ARG A 41 19.63 4.79 16.30
CA ARG A 41 20.39 4.68 17.56
C ARG A 41 19.70 5.37 18.74
N ARG A 42 18.65 6.15 18.47
CA ARG A 42 17.87 6.88 19.47
C ARG A 42 16.39 6.82 19.12
N GLU A 43 15.56 6.57 20.12
CA GLU A 43 14.11 6.62 19.96
C GLU A 43 13.56 8.05 19.97
N LEU A 44 12.42 8.26 19.34
CA LEU A 44 11.68 9.52 19.41
C LEU A 44 10.83 9.50 20.67
N THR A 45 10.73 10.63 21.36
CA THR A 45 9.69 10.81 22.38
C THR A 45 8.35 11.11 21.70
N MET A 46 7.21 10.95 22.40
CA MET A 46 5.88 11.26 21.83
C MET A 46 5.77 12.71 21.35
N GLY A 47 6.32 13.66 22.10
CA GLY A 47 6.34 15.07 21.68
C GLY A 47 7.24 15.34 20.45
N GLU A 48 8.26 14.51 20.23
CA GLU A 48 9.08 14.58 19.00
C GLU A 48 8.35 13.94 17.82
N PHE A 49 7.58 12.87 18.05
CA PHE A 49 6.70 12.26 17.05
C PHE A 49 5.66 13.26 16.55
N GLU A 50 4.94 13.94 17.42
CA GLU A 50 3.94 14.94 17.02
C GLU A 50 4.55 16.04 16.15
N LYS A 51 5.71 16.58 16.55
CA LYS A 51 6.42 17.61 15.80
C LYS A 51 6.89 17.10 14.44
N ILE A 52 7.49 15.91 14.39
CA ILE A 52 8.05 15.39 13.14
C ILE A 52 6.94 14.97 12.17
N SER A 53 5.85 14.39 12.66
CA SER A 53 4.62 14.11 11.91
C SER A 53 4.06 15.39 11.28
N SER A 54 3.94 16.46 12.07
CA SER A 54 3.46 17.77 11.58
C SER A 54 4.38 18.37 10.51
N VAL A 55 5.71 18.33 10.72
CA VAL A 55 6.68 18.90 9.79
C VAL A 55 6.74 18.12 8.47
N LEU A 56 6.67 16.79 8.54
CA LEU A 56 6.77 15.91 7.38
C LEU A 56 5.43 15.65 6.69
N GLY A 57 4.32 16.08 7.28
CA GLY A 57 2.98 15.89 6.75
C GLY A 57 2.55 14.43 6.73
N VAL A 58 2.97 13.65 7.73
CA VAL A 58 2.64 12.22 7.87
C VAL A 58 2.06 11.93 9.25
N SER A 59 1.15 10.97 9.31
CA SER A 59 0.55 10.49 10.56
C SER A 59 1.56 9.77 11.45
N PHE A 60 1.19 9.56 12.72
CA PHE A 60 2.00 8.77 13.64
C PHE A 60 2.11 7.32 13.16
N GLU A 61 1.00 6.77 12.67
CA GLU A 61 0.89 5.40 12.17
C GLU A 61 1.78 5.17 10.93
N GLU A 62 1.90 6.18 10.05
CA GLU A 62 2.83 6.14 8.90
C GLU A 62 4.29 6.14 9.34
N LEU A 63 4.63 6.91 10.37
CA LEU A 63 5.99 6.89 10.89
C LEU A 63 6.27 5.57 11.61
N GLU A 64 5.39 5.16 12.51
CA GLU A 64 5.55 3.98 13.36
C GLU A 64 5.67 2.69 12.54
N SER A 65 4.92 2.57 11.43
CA SER A 65 5.05 1.42 10.52
C SER A 65 6.46 1.30 9.93
N GLY A 66 7.18 2.43 9.80
CA GLY A 66 8.51 2.49 9.19
C GLY A 66 8.49 2.34 7.66
N GLU A 67 7.30 2.29 7.07
CA GLU A 67 7.10 1.99 5.66
C GLU A 67 6.60 3.24 4.93
N SER A 68 7.39 3.72 3.97
CA SER A 68 6.96 4.81 3.10
C SER A 68 6.17 4.26 1.91
N PRO A 69 4.98 4.80 1.60
CA PRO A 69 4.25 4.43 0.39
C PRO A 69 5.10 4.52 -0.87
N ASN A 70 5.25 3.40 -1.58
CA ASN A 70 5.88 3.33 -2.88
C ASN A 70 4.82 3.32 -3.98
N HIS A 71 4.37 4.52 -4.36
CA HIS A 71 3.33 4.70 -5.38
C HIS A 71 3.73 4.13 -6.75
N ASP A 72 5.01 4.17 -7.13
CA ASP A 72 5.44 3.60 -8.41
C ASP A 72 5.31 2.06 -8.41
N LYS A 73 5.75 1.42 -7.32
CA LYS A 73 5.54 -0.02 -7.15
C LYS A 73 4.05 -0.38 -7.13
N TYR A 74 3.23 0.38 -6.42
CA TYR A 74 1.80 0.13 -6.36
C TYR A 74 1.11 0.30 -7.74
N LYS A 75 1.50 1.31 -8.52
CA LYS A 75 1.09 1.46 -9.94
C LYS A 75 1.48 0.23 -10.76
N GLN A 76 2.70 -0.27 -10.60
CA GLN A 76 3.17 -1.46 -11.32
C GLN A 76 2.42 -2.73 -10.88
N MET A 77 2.06 -2.87 -9.59
CA MET A 77 1.23 -3.97 -9.11
C MET A 77 -0.14 -3.99 -9.77
N ILE A 78 -0.79 -2.82 -9.90
CA ILE A 78 -2.05 -2.66 -10.62
C ILE A 78 -1.90 -3.14 -12.07
N VAL A 79 -0.90 -2.61 -12.79
CA VAL A 79 -0.65 -2.97 -14.19
C VAL A 79 -0.34 -4.47 -14.35
N ALA A 80 0.43 -5.08 -13.43
CA ALA A 80 0.70 -6.51 -13.43
C ALA A 80 -0.58 -7.36 -13.36
N PHE A 81 -1.53 -7.03 -12.48
CA PHE A 81 -2.80 -7.75 -12.42
C PHE A 81 -3.64 -7.55 -13.69
N LEU A 82 -3.65 -6.34 -14.26
CA LEU A 82 -4.36 -6.06 -15.51
C LEU A 82 -3.77 -6.84 -16.69
N ARG A 83 -2.45 -7.01 -16.75
CA ARG A 83 -1.77 -7.85 -17.76
C ARG A 83 -2.20 -9.30 -17.74
N MET A 84 -2.36 -9.86 -16.54
CA MET A 84 -2.76 -11.25 -16.37
C MET A 84 -4.26 -11.44 -16.60
N GLY A 85 -5.10 -10.59 -16.01
CA GLY A 85 -6.56 -10.75 -16.03
C GLY A 85 -7.30 -10.10 -17.21
N LYS A 86 -6.61 -9.31 -18.06
CA LYS A 86 -7.13 -8.52 -19.19
C LYS A 86 -8.16 -7.45 -18.83
N SER A 87 -9.24 -7.80 -18.12
CA SER A 87 -10.32 -6.91 -17.73
C SER A 87 -10.84 -7.28 -16.33
N ILE A 88 -10.66 -6.38 -15.37
CA ILE A 88 -10.94 -6.63 -13.95
C ILE A 88 -11.82 -5.50 -13.41
N THR A 89 -12.82 -5.81 -12.59
CA THR A 89 -13.61 -4.76 -11.91
C THR A 89 -12.73 -3.93 -10.99
N LYS A 90 -12.96 -2.60 -10.89
CA LYS A 90 -12.24 -1.71 -9.96
C LYS A 90 -12.18 -2.28 -8.53
N THR A 91 -13.29 -2.79 -8.02
CA THR A 91 -13.33 -3.40 -6.68
C THR A 91 -12.46 -4.65 -6.55
N LYS A 92 -12.55 -5.59 -7.50
CA LYS A 92 -11.71 -6.81 -7.50
C LYS A 92 -10.23 -6.46 -7.61
N LEU A 93 -9.87 -5.48 -8.44
CA LEU A 93 -8.49 -5.02 -8.59
C LEU A 93 -7.94 -4.47 -7.26
N ALA A 94 -8.72 -3.66 -6.53
CA ALA A 94 -8.34 -3.18 -5.20
C ALA A 94 -8.07 -4.32 -4.20
N LYS A 95 -8.81 -5.43 -4.30
CA LYS A 95 -8.59 -6.62 -3.46
C LYS A 95 -7.37 -7.41 -3.85
N LEU A 96 -7.10 -7.57 -5.13
CA LEU A 96 -5.91 -8.28 -5.60
C LEU A 96 -4.62 -7.60 -5.11
N VAL A 97 -4.53 -6.27 -5.17
CA VAL A 97 -3.36 -5.54 -4.68
C VAL A 97 -3.25 -5.56 -3.15
N TYR A 98 -4.37 -5.48 -2.42
CA TYR A 98 -4.40 -5.68 -0.97
C TYR A 98 -3.85 -7.07 -0.57
N LEU A 99 -4.34 -8.13 -1.22
CA LEU A 99 -3.91 -9.50 -0.94
C LEU A 99 -2.41 -9.67 -1.20
N SER A 100 -1.86 -9.03 -2.25
CA SER A 100 -0.41 -9.05 -2.50
C SER A 100 0.37 -8.41 -1.35
N ASP A 101 -0.02 -7.22 -0.90
CA ASP A 101 0.66 -6.51 0.18
C ASP A 101 0.62 -7.31 1.49
N PHE A 102 -0.55 -7.83 1.87
CA PHE A 102 -0.76 -8.51 3.14
C PHE A 102 -0.17 -9.93 3.16
N ALA A 103 -0.27 -10.67 2.06
CA ALA A 103 0.38 -11.98 1.95
C ALA A 103 1.92 -11.87 1.90
N TRP A 104 2.44 -10.79 1.31
CA TRP A 104 3.88 -10.50 1.35
C TRP A 104 4.33 -10.16 2.78
N PHE A 105 3.58 -9.29 3.46
CA PHE A 105 3.86 -8.92 4.86
C PHE A 105 3.86 -10.14 5.78
N TYR A 106 2.96 -11.11 5.58
CA TYR A 106 2.91 -12.34 6.37
C TYR A 106 4.26 -13.07 6.42
N SER A 107 4.99 -13.13 5.29
CA SER A 107 6.26 -13.85 5.19
C SER A 107 7.50 -12.98 5.42
N HIS A 108 7.40 -11.67 5.22
CA HIS A 108 8.56 -10.76 5.26
C HIS A 108 8.55 -9.77 6.42
N LEU A 109 7.41 -9.61 7.11
CA LEU A 109 7.16 -8.58 8.13
C LEU A 109 7.41 -7.14 7.63
N GLN A 110 7.33 -6.97 6.31
CA GLN A 110 7.44 -5.70 5.59
C GLN A 110 6.41 -5.70 4.47
N SER A 111 5.72 -4.58 4.25
CA SER A 111 4.77 -4.45 3.15
C SER A 111 5.49 -4.49 1.81
N MET A 112 4.82 -5.07 0.80
CA MET A 112 5.35 -5.11 -0.56
C MET A 112 5.43 -3.69 -1.13
N SER A 113 4.40 -2.88 -0.93
CA SER A 113 4.25 -1.53 -1.49
C SER A 113 4.39 -0.38 -0.47
N GLY A 114 4.24 -0.66 0.82
CA GLY A 114 4.20 0.36 1.88
C GLY A 114 2.90 1.19 1.89
N MET A 115 1.88 0.81 1.12
CA MET A 115 0.59 1.49 1.15
C MET A 115 -0.14 1.23 2.46
N GLN A 116 -0.76 2.26 3.03
CA GLN A 116 -1.70 2.10 4.14
C GLN A 116 -3.10 1.81 3.62
N TYR A 117 -3.77 0.84 4.24
CA TYR A 117 -5.11 0.41 3.88
C TYR A 117 -6.11 0.85 4.93
N ARG A 118 -7.27 1.34 4.49
CA ARG A 118 -8.37 1.76 5.36
C ARG A 118 -9.54 0.79 5.23
N LYS A 119 -10.25 0.55 6.33
CA LYS A 119 -11.52 -0.18 6.31
C LYS A 119 -12.61 0.70 5.71
N ILE A 120 -13.05 0.38 4.50
CA ILE A 120 -14.22 1.01 3.87
C ILE A 120 -15.27 -0.05 3.51
N LYS A 121 -16.47 0.41 3.13
CA LYS A 121 -17.66 -0.42 2.87
C LYS A 121 -17.41 -1.67 2.01
N TYR A 122 -16.58 -1.55 0.97
CA TYR A 122 -16.29 -2.67 0.05
C TYR A 122 -14.88 -3.23 0.22
N GLY A 123 -14.33 -3.08 1.42
CA GLY A 123 -13.15 -3.79 1.93
C GLY A 123 -11.92 -2.90 2.09
N PRO A 124 -10.78 -3.49 2.43
CA PRO A 124 -9.54 -2.74 2.61
C PRO A 124 -9.15 -2.07 1.29
N VAL A 125 -8.91 -0.77 1.31
CA VAL A 125 -8.46 0.00 0.15
C VAL A 125 -7.53 1.12 0.63
N PRO A 126 -6.41 1.39 -0.05
CA PRO A 126 -5.59 2.56 0.27
C PRO A 126 -6.25 3.85 -0.14
N ASP A 127 -6.09 4.91 0.64
CA ASP A 127 -6.65 6.24 0.33
C ASP A 127 -6.20 6.74 -1.06
N ALA A 128 -4.98 6.41 -1.47
CA ALA A 128 -4.44 6.79 -2.78
C ALA A 128 -4.99 5.95 -3.95
N TYR A 129 -5.71 4.85 -3.72
CA TYR A 129 -6.11 3.93 -4.79
C TYR A 129 -6.94 4.62 -5.88
N PHE A 130 -7.95 5.40 -5.50
CA PHE A 130 -8.82 6.08 -6.47
C PHE A 130 -8.02 7.07 -7.31
N ARG A 131 -7.23 7.94 -6.67
CA ARG A 131 -6.33 8.87 -7.34
C ARG A 131 -5.35 8.17 -8.28
N ILE A 132 -4.76 7.05 -7.86
CA ILE A 132 -3.81 6.29 -8.70
C ILE A 132 -4.50 5.68 -9.92
N ILE A 133 -5.73 5.19 -9.78
CA ILE A 133 -6.51 4.70 -10.93
C ILE A 133 -6.78 5.85 -11.91
N ASP A 134 -7.18 7.01 -11.42
CA ASP A 134 -7.47 8.16 -12.27
C ASP A 134 -6.18 8.67 -12.96
N GLU A 135 -5.06 8.76 -12.24
CA GLU A 135 -3.74 9.09 -12.82
C GLU A 135 -3.32 8.09 -13.92
N LEU A 136 -3.50 6.78 -13.70
CA LEU A 136 -3.17 5.78 -14.71
C LEU A 136 -4.04 5.88 -15.97
N GLU A 137 -5.30 6.31 -15.82
CA GLU A 137 -6.19 6.55 -16.96
C GLU A 137 -5.78 7.81 -17.72
N GLU A 138 -5.50 8.92 -17.01
CA GLU A 138 -5.02 10.18 -17.60
C GLU A 138 -3.67 10.01 -18.32
N GLU A 139 -2.77 9.20 -17.76
CA GLU A 139 -1.49 8.82 -18.39
C GLU A 139 -1.68 7.87 -19.59
N GLY A 140 -2.92 7.43 -19.88
CA GLY A 140 -3.24 6.53 -20.98
C GLY A 140 -2.72 5.11 -20.80
N LYS A 141 -2.43 4.70 -19.55
CA LYS A 141 -1.89 3.36 -19.21
C LYS A 141 -2.98 2.32 -19.01
N ILE A 142 -4.16 2.75 -18.58
CA ILE A 142 -5.33 1.90 -18.41
C ILE A 142 -6.53 2.52 -19.12
N ILE A 143 -7.58 1.72 -19.30
CA ILE A 143 -8.86 2.13 -19.85
C ILE A 143 -9.94 1.74 -18.85
N ILE A 144 -10.81 2.67 -18.48
CA ILE A 144 -11.95 2.40 -17.60
C ILE A 144 -13.25 2.41 -18.43
N ASN A 145 -13.94 1.26 -18.43
CA ASN A 145 -15.22 1.09 -19.09
C ASN A 145 -16.33 0.89 -18.05
N ARG A 146 -17.51 1.47 -18.31
CA ARG A 146 -18.72 1.23 -17.52
C ARG A 146 -19.45 0.03 -18.11
N LYS A 147 -19.79 -0.93 -17.25
CA LYS A 147 -20.65 -2.07 -17.60
C LYS A 147 -21.83 -2.11 -16.65
N ASN A 148 -23.01 -2.40 -17.18
CA ASN A 148 -24.18 -2.70 -16.35
C ASN A 148 -24.31 -4.21 -16.23
N ALA A 149 -24.37 -4.72 -15.00
CA ALA A 149 -24.70 -6.11 -14.71
C ALA A 149 -25.70 -6.13 -13.56
N ASP A 150 -26.82 -6.84 -13.74
CA ASP A 150 -27.86 -7.01 -12.71
C ASP A 150 -28.38 -5.68 -12.12
N GLY A 151 -28.50 -4.65 -12.96
CA GLY A 151 -28.96 -3.31 -12.54
C GLY A 151 -27.95 -2.50 -11.73
N LYS A 152 -26.70 -2.98 -11.59
CA LYS A 152 -25.60 -2.26 -10.94
C LYS A 152 -24.59 -1.82 -11.99
N GLU A 153 -24.27 -0.53 -11.97
CA GLU A 153 -23.16 0.03 -12.74
C GLU A 153 -21.84 -0.38 -12.10
N MET A 154 -20.95 -0.97 -12.89
CA MET A 154 -19.64 -1.44 -12.45
C MET A 154 -18.56 -0.91 -13.39
N LEU A 155 -17.44 -0.47 -12.79
CA LEU A 155 -16.26 -0.03 -13.52
C LEU A 155 -15.36 -1.23 -13.80
N ILE A 156 -15.09 -1.48 -15.07
CA ILE A 156 -14.14 -2.47 -15.58
C ILE A 156 -12.88 -1.75 -16.02
N ILE A 157 -11.73 -2.25 -15.57
CA ILE A 157 -10.42 -1.69 -15.88
C ILE A 157 -9.64 -2.71 -16.71
N SER A 158 -8.98 -2.24 -17.76
CA SER A 158 -8.05 -3.01 -18.59
C SER A 158 -6.77 -2.23 -18.82
N GLU A 159 -5.64 -2.91 -19.04
CA GLU A 159 -4.42 -2.25 -19.54
C GLU A 159 -4.65 -1.73 -20.97
N SER A 160 -4.13 -0.54 -21.27
CA SER A 160 -4.18 -0.01 -22.64
C SER A 160 -3.17 -0.69 -23.56
N GLU A 161 -3.44 -0.71 -24.87
CA GLU A 161 -2.51 -1.29 -25.85
C GLU A 161 -1.16 -0.55 -25.89
N SER A 162 -1.16 0.76 -25.65
CA SER A 162 0.05 1.59 -25.59
C SER A 162 0.96 1.22 -24.41
N ASN A 163 0.42 0.63 -23.34
CA ASN A 163 1.18 0.31 -22.14
C ASN A 163 1.81 -1.09 -22.12
N LYS A 164 1.42 -1.98 -23.04
CA LYS A 164 1.90 -3.38 -23.05
C LYS A 164 3.42 -3.55 -23.08
N LYS A 165 4.16 -2.56 -23.60
CA LYS A 165 5.63 -2.57 -23.67
C LYS A 165 6.31 -2.04 -22.39
N GLN A 166 5.57 -1.45 -21.44
CA GLN A 166 6.15 -0.95 -20.20
C GLN A 166 6.78 -2.11 -19.41
N LYS A 167 8.02 -1.96 -18.97
CA LYS A 167 8.64 -2.93 -18.06
C LYS A 167 8.23 -2.63 -16.62
N LEU A 168 7.95 -3.69 -15.85
CA LEU A 168 7.59 -3.57 -14.43
C LEU A 168 8.84 -3.83 -13.58
N ASN A 169 9.70 -2.82 -13.48
CA ASN A 169 11.05 -2.95 -12.90
C ASN A 169 11.09 -2.91 -11.37
N THR A 170 10.00 -2.53 -10.70
CA THR A 170 9.97 -2.48 -9.22
C THR A 170 9.49 -3.78 -8.59
N ILE A 171 8.96 -4.71 -9.39
CA ILE A 171 8.44 -5.99 -8.92
C ILE A 171 9.56 -7.03 -9.01
N SER A 172 9.93 -7.64 -7.89
CA SER A 172 10.90 -8.74 -7.86
C SER A 172 10.32 -10.04 -8.42
N ASP A 173 11.16 -11.04 -8.67
CA ASP A 173 10.70 -12.35 -9.17
C ASP A 173 9.79 -13.06 -8.14
N ASP A 174 10.12 -12.99 -6.85
CA ASP A 174 9.32 -13.56 -5.76
C ASP A 174 7.97 -12.84 -5.61
N GLU A 175 7.98 -11.51 -5.70
CA GLU A 175 6.76 -10.69 -5.71
C GLU A 175 5.87 -11.05 -6.91
N ALA A 176 6.45 -11.18 -8.10
CA ALA A 176 5.73 -11.59 -9.30
C ALA A 176 5.18 -13.03 -9.18
N PHE A 177 5.90 -13.93 -8.52
CA PHE A 177 5.43 -15.29 -8.23
C PHE A 177 4.20 -15.27 -7.32
N LEU A 178 4.25 -14.51 -6.22
CA LEU A 178 3.12 -14.33 -5.31
C LEU A 178 1.90 -13.76 -6.05
N MET A 179 2.09 -12.68 -6.82
CA MET A 179 1.01 -12.06 -7.58
C MET A 179 0.36 -13.01 -8.60
N LYS A 180 1.16 -13.88 -9.25
CA LYS A 180 0.64 -14.92 -10.15
C LYS A 180 -0.18 -15.97 -9.39
N ALA A 181 0.25 -16.38 -8.21
CA ALA A 181 -0.50 -17.32 -7.37
C ALA A 181 -1.85 -16.74 -6.94
N ILE A 182 -1.86 -15.47 -6.49
CA ILE A 182 -3.08 -14.73 -6.16
C ILE A 182 -4.00 -14.63 -7.37
N HIS A 183 -3.48 -14.20 -8.52
CA HIS A 183 -4.27 -14.11 -9.75
C HIS A 183 -4.91 -15.45 -10.10
N LYS A 184 -4.14 -16.55 -10.07
CA LYS A 184 -4.65 -17.89 -10.39
C LYS A 184 -5.77 -18.34 -9.46
N LYS A 185 -5.70 -18.05 -8.16
CA LYS A 185 -6.77 -18.41 -7.20
C LYS A 185 -8.06 -17.63 -7.47
N TRP A 186 -7.94 -16.36 -7.87
CA TRP A 186 -9.08 -15.48 -8.09
C TRP A 186 -9.55 -15.37 -9.53
N ASP A 187 -8.88 -16.01 -10.48
CA ASP A 187 -9.28 -15.98 -11.88
C ASP A 187 -10.66 -16.64 -12.06
N GLY A 188 -11.50 -16.05 -12.92
CA GLY A 188 -12.89 -16.48 -13.11
C GLY A 188 -13.87 -16.27 -11.92
N LYS A 189 -13.39 -16.10 -10.68
CA LYS A 189 -14.24 -15.86 -9.50
C LYS A 189 -14.95 -14.51 -9.55
N LYS A 190 -16.16 -14.43 -9.00
CA LYS A 190 -16.95 -13.19 -8.94
C LYS A 190 -16.33 -12.19 -7.96
N THR A 191 -16.50 -10.90 -8.24
CA THR A 191 -16.05 -9.81 -7.35
C THR A 191 -16.62 -9.92 -5.94
N ALA A 192 -17.85 -10.42 -5.78
CA ALA A 192 -18.44 -10.62 -4.46
C ALA A 192 -17.69 -11.67 -3.63
N GLU A 193 -17.11 -12.70 -4.25
CA GLU A 193 -16.38 -13.76 -3.54
C GLU A 193 -15.10 -13.21 -2.90
N ILE A 194 -14.30 -12.45 -3.66
CA ILE A 194 -13.05 -11.86 -3.13
C ILE A 194 -13.33 -10.78 -2.09
N VAL A 195 -14.41 -10.01 -2.27
CA VAL A 195 -14.84 -9.03 -1.25
C VAL A 195 -15.17 -9.76 0.05
N ASN A 196 -16.02 -10.79 -0.01
CA ASN A 196 -16.39 -11.59 1.16
C ASN A 196 -15.16 -12.23 1.81
N PHE A 197 -14.23 -12.76 1.03
CA PHE A 197 -12.98 -13.31 1.56
C PHE A 197 -12.19 -12.26 2.34
N THR A 198 -11.89 -11.11 1.75
CA THR A 198 -11.13 -10.05 2.43
C THR A 198 -11.87 -9.43 3.63
N HIS A 199 -13.20 -9.53 3.66
CA HIS A 199 -14.01 -9.06 4.79
C HIS A 199 -13.97 -10.00 5.99
N ASN A 200 -13.69 -11.28 5.76
CA ASN A 200 -13.58 -12.29 6.81
C ASN A 200 -12.15 -12.46 7.33
N GLN A 201 -11.18 -11.75 6.77
CA GLN A 201 -9.81 -11.75 7.27
C GLN A 201 -9.68 -10.90 8.54
N LEU A 202 -8.86 -11.36 9.48
CA LEU A 202 -8.67 -10.74 10.79
C LEU A 202 -8.32 -9.23 10.73
N PRO A 203 -7.43 -8.75 9.83
CA PRO A 203 -7.13 -7.32 9.75
C PRO A 203 -8.35 -6.45 9.47
N TYR A 204 -9.28 -6.91 8.63
CA TYR A 204 -10.49 -6.15 8.30
C TYR A 204 -11.53 -6.23 9.43
N LEU A 205 -11.66 -7.39 10.06
CA LEU A 205 -12.61 -7.60 11.16
C LEU A 205 -12.27 -6.75 12.39
N MET A 206 -10.98 -6.60 12.71
CA MET A 206 -10.52 -5.89 13.91
C MET A 206 -10.42 -4.38 13.76
N ALA A 207 -10.37 -3.85 12.53
CA ALA A 207 -10.34 -2.41 12.32
C ALA A 207 -11.74 -1.80 12.53
N ASP A 208 -11.79 -0.60 13.12
CA ASP A 208 -13.00 0.22 13.12
C ASP A 208 -13.31 0.76 11.71
N ASP A 209 -14.56 1.11 11.45
CA ASP A 209 -14.95 1.71 10.18
C ASP A 209 -14.15 2.98 9.92
N GLU A 210 -13.66 3.13 8.69
CA GLU A 210 -12.78 4.20 8.26
C GLU A 210 -11.43 4.26 8.98
N ALA A 211 -11.05 3.27 9.81
CA ALA A 211 -9.74 3.24 10.45
C ALA A 211 -8.66 2.59 9.56
N ILE A 212 -7.39 2.90 9.86
CA ILE A 212 -6.24 2.23 9.25
C ILE A 212 -6.19 0.78 9.72
N ILE A 213 -5.94 -0.14 8.79
CA ILE A 213 -5.83 -1.57 9.03
C ILE A 213 -4.38 -1.89 9.39
N SER A 214 -4.20 -2.56 10.53
CA SER A 214 -2.89 -3.02 10.97
C SER A 214 -2.43 -4.24 10.16
N TYR A 215 -1.31 -4.09 9.45
CA TYR A 215 -0.65 -5.21 8.77
C TYR A 215 -0.29 -6.34 9.71
N ALA A 216 0.12 -6.03 10.94
CA ALA A 216 0.57 -7.03 11.91
C ALA A 216 -0.49 -8.11 12.18
N LEU A 217 -1.78 -7.77 12.06
CA LEU A 217 -2.87 -8.71 12.28
C LEU A 217 -2.89 -9.86 11.27
N ILE A 218 -2.33 -9.69 10.06
CA ILE A 218 -2.29 -10.79 9.08
C ILE A 218 -1.42 -11.94 9.56
N THR A 219 -0.43 -11.67 10.42
CA THR A 219 0.46 -12.70 10.98
C THR A 219 -0.24 -13.71 11.89
N GLN A 220 -1.50 -13.42 12.26
CA GLN A 220 -2.35 -14.31 13.06
C GLN A 220 -3.39 -15.05 12.20
N GLU A 221 -3.41 -14.83 10.89
CA GLU A 221 -4.31 -15.49 9.95
C GLU A 221 -3.82 -16.92 9.61
N ASP A 222 -4.75 -17.81 9.26
CA ASP A 222 -4.39 -19.13 8.72
C ASP A 222 -3.58 -18.96 7.41
N PRO A 223 -2.41 -19.62 7.26
CA PRO A 223 -1.63 -19.59 6.02
C PRO A 223 -2.43 -19.93 4.75
N HIS A 224 -3.49 -20.74 4.86
CA HIS A 224 -4.35 -21.13 3.75
C HIS A 224 -5.40 -20.06 3.38
N GLU A 225 -5.59 -19.05 4.24
CA GLU A 225 -6.55 -17.95 4.11
C GLU A 225 -5.86 -16.58 3.84
N LEU A 226 -4.61 -16.57 3.38
CA LEU A 226 -3.87 -15.33 3.08
C LEU A 226 -4.36 -14.63 1.80
N TYR A 227 -4.68 -15.40 0.77
CA TYR A 227 -5.18 -14.96 -0.53
C TYR A 227 -5.84 -16.10 -1.23
#